data_AF-A0A1J5I8M5-F1
#
_entry.id   AF-A0A1J5I8M5-F1
#
_cell.length_a   1.000
_cell.length_b   1.000
_cell.length_c   1.000
_cell.angle_alpha   90.00
_cell.angle_beta   90.00
_cell.angle_gamma   90.00
#
_symmetry.space_group_name_H-M   'P 1'
#
loop_
_entity.id
_entity.type
_entity.pdbx_description
1 polymer ?
#
loop_
_entity_poly.entity_id
_entity_poly.type
_entity_poly.pdbx_seq_one_letter_code
_entity_poly.pdbx_strand_id
1 'polypeptide(L)'
;MAKLGTKRRPIMARVHSEEKARYVAETCAKHGWHYIIGFEPDKPEDISDLERLLNPPQPSESNKVGRNDPCPCGSGKKFKRCCGKA
;
A
#
# COMPACT_ATOMS: atom_id res chain seq x y z
N MET A 1 -11.91 -2.67 -7.19
CA MET A 1 -11.71 -2.43 -5.74
C MET A 1 -11.72 -0.93 -5.49
N ALA A 2 -12.60 -0.40 -4.65
CA ALA A 2 -12.60 1.03 -4.33
C ALA A 2 -11.37 1.37 -3.48
N LYS A 3 -10.71 2.50 -3.78
CA LYS A 3 -9.60 3.03 -2.97
C LYS A 3 -10.12 3.34 -1.57
N LEU A 4 -9.29 3.07 -0.56
CA LEU A 4 -9.52 3.47 0.83
C LEU A 4 -9.73 4.99 0.90
N GLY A 5 -10.65 5.45 1.74
CA GLY A 5 -11.00 6.88 1.87
C GLY A 5 -12.09 7.39 0.91
N THR A 6 -12.81 6.51 0.21
CA THR A 6 -13.93 6.90 -0.67
C THR A 6 -15.29 6.67 0.00
N LYS A 7 -16.37 7.30 -0.49
CA LYS A 7 -17.75 7.12 0.05
C LYS A 7 -18.18 5.65 0.23
N ARG A 8 -17.67 4.74 -0.62
CA ARG A 8 -17.97 3.30 -0.57
C ARG A 8 -17.03 2.50 0.33
N ARG A 9 -15.90 3.09 0.75
CA ARG A 9 -14.88 2.46 1.59
C ARG A 9 -14.22 3.53 2.48
N PRO A 10 -14.93 3.99 3.52
CA PRO A 10 -14.39 4.97 4.45
C PRO A 10 -13.24 4.34 5.27
N ILE A 11 -12.33 5.18 5.72
CA ILE A 11 -11.26 4.80 6.65
C ILE A 11 -11.90 4.56 8.03
N MET A 12 -11.74 3.36 8.58
CA MET A 12 -12.25 3.03 9.90
C MET A 12 -11.10 3.15 10.88
N ALA A 13 -11.09 4.21 11.69
CA ALA A 13 -10.07 4.38 12.71
C ALA A 13 -10.68 4.12 14.08
N ARG A 14 -10.11 3.14 14.79
CA ARG A 14 -10.42 2.90 16.21
C ARG A 14 -9.30 3.50 17.04
N VAL A 15 -9.63 4.48 17.86
CA VAL A 15 -8.66 5.22 18.66
C VAL A 15 -9.10 5.22 20.12
N HIS A 16 -8.15 5.08 21.03
CA HIS A 16 -8.38 5.20 22.48
C HIS A 16 -7.94 6.55 23.05
N SER A 17 -7.29 7.38 22.22
CA SER A 17 -6.62 8.60 22.62
C SER A 17 -6.99 9.74 21.68
N GLU A 18 -7.26 10.90 22.27
CA GLU A 18 -7.62 12.13 21.57
C GLU A 18 -6.53 12.59 20.60
N GLU A 19 -5.26 12.33 20.92
CA GLU A 19 -4.12 12.69 20.07
C GLU A 19 -4.18 11.98 18.71
N LYS A 20 -4.53 10.70 18.73
CA LYS A 20 -4.68 9.90 17.51
C LYS A 20 -5.97 10.22 16.78
N ALA A 21 -7.06 10.50 17.49
CA ALA A 21 -8.29 10.99 16.89
C ALA A 21 -8.04 12.27 16.07
N ARG A 22 -7.28 13.22 16.65
CA ARG A 22 -6.90 14.47 16.00
C ARG A 22 -5.99 14.24 14.80
N TYR A 23 -4.98 13.38 14.93
CA TYR A 23 -4.07 13.05 13.83
C TYR A 23 -4.79 12.42 12.63
N VAL A 24 -5.68 11.45 12.89
CA VAL A 24 -6.48 10.79 11.86
C VAL A 24 -7.42 11.79 11.19
N ALA A 25 -8.15 12.60 11.97
CA ALA A 25 -9.06 13.60 11.43
C ALA A 25 -8.32 14.62 10.56
N GLU A 26 -7.17 15.12 11.01
CA GLU A 26 -6.36 16.08 10.26
C GLU A 26 -5.81 15.47 8.97
N THR A 27 -5.31 14.24 9.02
CA THR A 27 -4.79 13.54 7.84
C THR A 27 -5.90 13.28 6.83
N CYS A 28 -7.05 12.79 7.28
CA CYS A 28 -8.17 12.53 6.39
C CYS A 28 -8.74 13.82 5.79
N ALA A 29 -8.78 14.92 6.54
CA ALA A 29 -9.17 16.24 6.04
C ALA A 29 -8.20 16.77 4.97
N LYS A 30 -6.89 16.65 5.20
CA LYS A 30 -5.85 17.06 4.23
C LYS A 30 -5.97 16.31 2.90
N HIS A 31 -6.32 15.03 2.94
CA HIS A 31 -6.43 14.19 1.74
C HIS A 31 -7.85 14.10 1.15
N GLY A 32 -8.85 14.71 1.79
CA GLY A 32 -10.25 14.63 1.36
C GLY A 32 -10.86 13.22 1.47
N TRP A 33 -10.39 12.42 2.43
CA TRP A 33 -10.86 11.05 2.64
C TRP A 33 -12.08 11.00 3.56
N HIS A 34 -13.04 10.13 3.23
CA HIS A 34 -14.11 9.80 4.17
C HIS A 34 -13.58 8.87 5.26
N TYR A 35 -13.84 9.20 6.51
CA TYR A 35 -13.39 8.45 7.68
C TYR A 35 -14.50 8.36 8.74
N ILE A 36 -14.47 7.29 9.53
CA ILE A 36 -15.35 7.05 10.67
C ILE A 36 -14.43 6.79 11.86
N ILE A 37 -14.52 7.65 12.88
CA ILE A 37 -13.75 7.49 14.13
C ILE A 37 -14.65 6.83 15.17
N GLY A 38 -14.19 5.71 15.71
CA GLY A 38 -14.78 5.05 16.86
C GLY A 38 -13.89 5.22 18.09
N PHE A 39 -14.49 5.66 19.21
CA PHE A 39 -13.83 5.73 20.51
C PHE A 39 -14.20 4.47 21.32
N GLU A 40 -13.39 3.43 21.21
CA GLU A 40 -13.60 2.13 21.88
C GLU A 40 -12.37 1.84 22.77
N PRO A 41 -12.44 2.05 24.10
CA PRO A 41 -11.29 1.91 25.00
C PRO A 41 -10.87 0.44 25.27
N ASP A 42 -11.74 -0.53 24.99
CA ASP A 42 -11.51 -1.96 25.24
C ASP A 42 -10.79 -2.70 24.11
N LYS A 43 -10.65 -2.07 22.92
CA LYS A 43 -10.08 -2.73 21.74
C LYS A 43 -8.72 -2.12 21.39
N PRO A 44 -7.80 -2.93 20.82
CA PRO A 44 -6.54 -2.42 20.34
C PRO A 44 -6.79 -1.35 19.27
N GLU A 45 -6.00 -0.29 19.36
CA GLU A 45 -6.08 0.82 18.41
C GLU A 45 -5.71 0.34 17.01
N ASP A 46 -6.56 0.67 16.04
CA ASP A 46 -6.32 0.32 14.65
C ASP A 46 -6.30 1.59 13.80
N ILE A 47 -5.09 1.99 13.44
CA ILE A 47 -4.77 3.02 12.44
C ILE A 47 -4.18 2.37 11.18
N SER A 48 -4.37 1.06 10.99
CA SER A 48 -3.73 0.29 9.92
C SER A 48 -4.15 0.81 8.54
N ASP A 49 -5.40 1.28 8.41
CA ASP A 49 -5.88 1.91 7.18
C ASP A 49 -5.12 3.20 6.82
N LEU A 50 -4.73 3.99 7.83
CA LEU A 50 -3.95 5.22 7.64
C LEU A 50 -2.50 4.87 7.25
N GLU A 51 -1.91 3.90 7.93
CA GLU A 51 -0.55 3.42 7.65
C GLU A 51 -0.43 2.84 6.23
N ARG A 52 -1.43 2.05 5.79
CA ARG A 52 -1.48 1.50 4.43
C ARG A 52 -1.60 2.58 3.34
N LEU A 53 -2.13 3.74 3.67
CA LEU A 53 -2.24 4.86 2.73
C LEU A 53 -0.94 5.65 2.64
N LEU A 54 -0.22 5.83 3.75
CA LEU A 54 1.11 6.48 3.76
C LEU A 54 2.20 5.58 3.16
N ASN A 55 2.15 4.28 3.41
CA ASN A 55 3.11 3.32 2.89
C ASN A 55 2.40 2.28 2.01
N PRO A 56 2.01 2.63 0.77
CA PRO A 56 1.49 1.64 -0.14
C PRO A 56 2.58 0.58 -0.35
N PRO A 57 2.24 -0.72 -0.25
CA PRO A 57 3.20 -1.78 -0.54
C PRO A 57 3.72 -1.55 -1.95
N GLN A 58 5.03 -1.28 -2.06
CA GLN A 58 5.70 -1.16 -3.34
C GLN A 58 5.40 -2.44 -4.12
N PRO A 59 4.81 -2.37 -5.32
CA PRO A 59 4.69 -3.55 -6.15
C PRO A 59 6.10 -4.10 -6.30
N SER A 60 6.30 -5.38 -5.97
CA SER A 60 7.59 -6.01 -6.25
C SER A 60 7.80 -5.91 -7.76
N GLU A 61 8.72 -5.04 -8.17
CA GLU A 61 9.20 -4.98 -9.53
C GLU A 61 9.97 -6.26 -9.78
N SER A 62 9.22 -7.33 -10.02
CA SER A 62 9.74 -8.52 -10.65
C SER A 62 10.20 -8.05 -12.02
N ASN A 63 11.49 -7.70 -12.12
CA ASN A 63 12.21 -7.52 -13.36
C ASN A 63 12.19 -8.85 -14.10
N LYS A 64 11.03 -9.16 -14.68
CA LYS A 64 10.84 -10.32 -15.54
C LYS A 64 11.60 -9.97 -16.80
N VAL A 65 12.87 -10.37 -16.84
CA VAL A 65 13.67 -10.32 -18.06
C VAL A 65 12.88 -11.06 -19.13
N GLY A 66 12.44 -10.32 -20.16
CA GLY A 66 11.69 -10.91 -21.25
C GLY A 66 12.56 -11.95 -21.95
N ARG A 67 11.97 -13.05 -22.42
CA ARG A 67 12.71 -14.13 -23.09
C ARG A 67 13.55 -13.64 -24.29
N ASN A 68 13.20 -12.51 -24.90
CA ASN A 68 13.94 -11.93 -26.02
C ASN A 68 14.94 -10.82 -25.63
N ASP A 69 14.89 -10.33 -24.40
CA ASP A 69 15.80 -9.28 -23.89
C ASP A 69 17.24 -9.80 -23.79
N PRO A 70 18.24 -8.91 -23.87
CA PRO A 70 19.64 -9.28 -23.62
C PRO A 70 19.77 -9.95 -22.24
N CYS A 71 20.52 -11.05 -22.19
CA CYS A 71 20.74 -11.79 -20.96
C CYS A 71 21.48 -10.91 -19.94
N PRO A 72 21.01 -10.81 -18.68
CA PRO A 72 21.69 -10.05 -17.63
C PRO A 72 23.05 -10.65 -17.25
N CYS A 73 23.36 -11.86 -17.72
CA CYS A 73 24.64 -12.54 -17.55
C CYS A 73 25.80 -11.96 -18.38
N GLY A 74 25.57 -10.90 -19.17
CA GLY A 74 26.62 -10.24 -19.97
C GLY A 74 27.05 -11.00 -21.23
N SER A 75 26.35 -12.08 -21.60
CA SER A 75 26.73 -12.93 -22.74
C SER A 75 26.40 -12.33 -24.11
N GLY A 76 25.73 -11.18 -24.18
CA GLY A 76 25.24 -10.56 -25.42
C GLY A 76 24.12 -11.34 -26.14
N LYS A 77 23.69 -12.48 -25.59
CA LYS A 77 22.65 -13.35 -26.17
C LYS A 77 21.30 -13.02 -25.56
N LYS A 78 20.21 -13.27 -26.32
CA LYS A 78 18.82 -13.17 -25.80
C LYS A 78 18.62 -14.14 -24.62
N PHE A 79 17.87 -13.75 -23.59
CA PHE A 79 17.66 -14.54 -22.37
C PHE A 79 17.23 -15.99 -22.66
N LYS A 80 16.29 -16.21 -23.60
CA LYS A 80 15.84 -17.54 -24.04
C LYS A 80 16.94 -18.43 -24.66
N ARG A 81 18.04 -17.85 -25.12
CA ARG A 81 19.19 -18.54 -25.73
C ARG A 81 20.39 -18.62 -24.77
N CYS A 82 20.26 -18.13 -23.54
CA CYS A 82 21.29 -18.15 -22.53
C CYS A 82 20.72 -18.68 -21.20
N CYS A 83 20.64 -17.87 -20.14
CA CYS A 83 20.16 -18.32 -18.82
C CYS A 83 18.69 -18.79 -18.78
N GLY A 84 17.86 -18.39 -19.75
CA GLY A 84 16.47 -18.83 -19.88
C GLY A 84 16.28 -20.02 -20.83
N LYS A 85 17.38 -20.66 -21.26
CA LYS A 85 17.37 -21.90 -22.02
C LYS A 85 17.26 -23.05 -20.99
N ALA A 86 16.07 -23.63 -20.88
CA ALA A 86 15.92 -24.94 -20.24
C ALA A 86 16.63 -26.00 -21.08
#